data_AF-A0A0F5J6B1-F1
#
_entry.id   AF-A0A0F5J6B1-F1
#
_cell.length_a   1.000
_cell.length_b   1.000
_cell.length_c   1.000
_cell.angle_alpha   90.00
_cell.angle_beta   90.00
_cell.angle_gamma   90.00
#
_symmetry.space_group_name_H-M   'P 1'
#
loop_
_entity.id
_entity.type
_entity.pdbx_description
1 polymer ?
#
loop_
_entity_poly.entity_id
_entity_poly.type
_entity_poly.pdbx_seq_one_letter_code
_entity_poly.pdbx_strand_id
1 'polypeptide(L)'
;MIHKYGVTPLAVSYTDEELKNKISKYIDLSDNGITYKRLCNYILNEAKKEGKLEKEANTEYSEIEMLPSDATKISKILWQKIWNKEIFIDFNKNPYSSNYPNDTIFVKY
;
A
#
# COMPACT_ATOMS: atom_id res chain seq x y z
N MET A 1 11.84 -1.21 -27.19
CA MET A 1 10.91 -1.29 -26.05
C MET A 1 10.85 -2.75 -25.62
N ILE A 2 11.26 -3.03 -24.38
CA ILE A 2 11.28 -4.37 -23.79
C ILE A 2 9.95 -4.60 -23.08
N HIS A 3 9.36 -5.79 -23.22
CA HIS A 3 8.14 -6.17 -22.52
C HIS A 3 8.47 -7.28 -21.52
N LYS A 4 8.17 -7.06 -20.23
CA LYS A 4 8.27 -8.07 -19.19
C LYS A 4 6.90 -8.63 -18.87
N TYR A 5 6.77 -9.94 -19.06
CA TYR A 5 5.57 -10.70 -18.78
C TYR A 5 5.67 -11.36 -17.41
N GLY A 6 4.58 -11.30 -16.64
CA GLY A 6 4.51 -11.77 -15.26
C GLY A 6 4.54 -10.64 -14.23
N VAL A 7 4.44 -11.02 -12.95
CA VAL A 7 4.48 -10.08 -11.82
C VAL A 7 5.93 -9.65 -11.61
N THR A 8 6.16 -8.33 -11.66
CA THR A 8 7.49 -7.76 -11.36
C THR A 8 7.42 -6.88 -10.11
N PRO A 9 8.21 -7.17 -9.06
CA PRO A 9 8.32 -6.30 -7.90
C PRO A 9 9.14 -5.06 -8.25
N LEU A 10 8.56 -3.86 -8.05
CA LEU A 10 9.24 -2.58 -8.26
C LEU A 10 9.26 -1.76 -6.98
N ALA A 11 10.36 -1.03 -6.77
CA ALA A 11 10.49 -0.10 -5.66
C ALA A 11 9.67 1.17 -5.91
N VAL A 12 9.09 1.71 -4.84
CA VAL A 12 8.50 3.05 -4.85
C VAL A 12 9.53 4.07 -4.35
N SER A 13 9.75 5.14 -5.10
CA SER A 13 10.75 6.16 -4.78
C SER A 13 10.24 7.26 -3.83
N TYR A 14 9.19 6.96 -3.05
CA TYR A 14 8.67 7.88 -2.06
C TYR A 14 9.64 8.06 -0.90
N THR A 15 9.78 9.30 -0.44
CA THR A 15 10.37 9.56 0.88
C THR A 15 9.43 9.07 2.00
N ASP A 16 9.97 8.91 3.20
CA ASP A 16 9.17 8.52 4.38
C ASP A 16 8.01 9.51 4.65
N GLU A 17 8.25 10.81 4.44
CA GLU A 17 7.24 11.86 4.63
C GLU A 17 6.13 11.77 3.58
N GLU A 18 6.49 11.59 2.31
CA GLU A 18 5.50 11.40 1.23
C GLU A 18 4.65 10.14 1.46
N LEU A 19 5.29 9.05 1.89
CA LEU A 19 4.60 7.81 2.20
C LEU A 19 3.63 7.99 3.37
N LYS A 20 4.04 8.67 4.45
CA LYS A 20 3.16 9.02 5.58
C LYS A 20 1.98 9.89 5.15
N ASN A 21 2.21 10.88 4.31
CA ASN A 21 1.16 11.77 3.81
C ASN A 21 0.15 11.01 2.95
N LYS A 22 0.61 10.12 2.08
CA LYS A 22 -0.26 9.28 1.24
C LYS A 22 -1.06 8.28 2.06
N ILE A 23 -0.44 7.64 3.04
CA ILE A 23 -1.14 6.73 3.96
C ILE A 23 -2.21 7.49 4.73
N SER A 24 -1.89 8.68 5.27
CA SER A 24 -2.86 9.50 6.01
C SER A 24 -4.03 9.91 5.12
N LYS A 25 -3.75 10.42 3.91
CA LYS A 25 -4.78 10.75 2.92
C LYS A 25 -5.69 9.57 2.61
N TYR A 26 -5.13 8.36 2.44
CA TYR A 26 -5.93 7.16 2.19
C TYR A 26 -6.85 6.82 3.37
N ILE A 27 -6.34 6.90 4.59
CA ILE A 27 -7.09 6.66 5.82
C ILE A 27 -8.24 7.68 5.97
N ASP A 28 -7.97 8.95 5.70
CA ASP A 28 -8.96 10.03 5.78
C ASP A 28 -10.12 9.81 4.80
N LEU A 29 -9.79 9.45 3.55
CA LEU A 29 -10.75 9.15 2.48
C LEU A 29 -11.52 7.83 2.69
N SER A 30 -11.11 6.97 3.62
CA SER A 30 -11.74 5.69 3.84
C SER A 30 -12.94 5.83 4.79
N ASP A 31 -14.15 5.73 4.25
CA ASP A 31 -15.39 5.74 5.03
C ASP A 31 -15.63 4.42 5.80
N ASN A 32 -15.01 3.33 5.33
CA ASN A 32 -15.11 1.99 5.88
C ASN A 32 -13.73 1.49 6.33
N GLY A 33 -13.69 0.28 6.89
CA GLY A 33 -12.44 -0.40 7.27
C GLY A 33 -11.38 -0.35 6.16
N ILE A 34 -10.18 0.04 6.56
CA ILE A 34 -8.98 0.21 5.73
C ILE A 34 -8.31 -1.15 5.64
N THR A 35 -8.18 -1.72 4.44
CA THR A 35 -7.49 -3.01 4.28
C THR A 35 -6.05 -2.80 3.84
N TYR A 36 -5.13 -3.61 4.37
CA TYR A 36 -3.70 -3.48 4.07
C TYR A 36 -3.41 -3.59 2.57
N LYS A 37 -4.00 -4.60 1.89
CA LYS A 37 -3.79 -4.76 0.44
C LYS A 37 -4.31 -3.57 -0.37
N ARG A 38 -5.47 -3.00 0.00
CA ARG A 38 -6.00 -1.82 -0.71
C ARG A 38 -5.12 -0.59 -0.50
N LEU A 39 -4.55 -0.41 0.69
CA LEU A 39 -3.59 0.66 0.95
C LEU A 39 -2.32 0.49 0.10
N CYS A 40 -1.74 -0.71 0.05
CA CYS A 40 -0.55 -0.98 -0.78
C CYS A 40 -0.85 -0.74 -2.27
N ASN A 41 -2.00 -1.20 -2.76
CA ASN A 41 -2.44 -0.97 -4.14
C ASN A 41 -2.67 0.51 -4.42
N TYR A 42 -3.24 1.25 -3.47
CA TYR A 42 -3.41 2.70 -3.59
C TYR A 42 -2.05 3.39 -3.76
N ILE A 43 -1.09 3.10 -2.89
CA ILE A 43 0.26 3.69 -2.94
C ILE A 43 0.97 3.33 -4.25
N LEU A 44 0.88 2.08 -4.69
CA LEU A 44 1.49 1.61 -5.94
C LEU A 44 0.88 2.31 -7.16
N ASN A 45 -0.44 2.49 -7.18
CA ASN A 45 -1.13 3.20 -8.26
C ASN A 45 -0.76 4.68 -8.31
N GLU A 46 -0.67 5.34 -7.15
CA GLU A 46 -0.20 6.73 -7.11
C GLU A 46 1.25 6.83 -7.58
N ALA A 47 2.13 5.91 -7.15
CA ALA A 47 3.53 5.88 -7.62
C ALA A 47 3.61 5.73 -9.13
N LYS A 48 2.76 4.87 -9.72
CA LYS A 48 2.69 4.70 -11.17
C LYS A 48 2.28 5.99 -11.88
N LYS A 49 1.25 6.70 -11.38
CA LYS A 49 0.78 7.96 -11.97
C LYS A 49 1.81 9.08 -11.86
N GLU A 50 2.54 9.12 -10.74
CA GLU A 50 3.51 10.17 -10.43
C GLU A 50 4.92 9.89 -11.00
N GLY A 51 5.12 8.77 -11.68
CA GLY A 51 6.44 8.39 -12.20
C GLY A 51 7.43 7.99 -11.10
N LYS A 52 6.94 7.59 -9.93
CA LYS A 52 7.72 7.22 -8.74
C LYS A 52 7.89 5.70 -8.56
N LEU A 53 7.91 4.99 -9.68
CA LEU A 53 8.30 3.58 -9.72
C LEU A 53 9.69 3.50 -10.34
N GLU A 54 10.61 2.84 -9.64
CA GLU A 54 11.94 2.56 -10.18
C GLU A 54 11.81 1.51 -11.29
N LYS A 55 11.88 1.97 -12.54
CA LYS A 55 11.72 1.16 -13.75
C LYS A 55 13.00 1.12 -14.54
N GLU A 56 13.22 0.01 -15.23
CA GLU A 56 14.24 -0.08 -16.27
C GLU A 56 13.87 0.83 -17.45
N ALA A 57 14.89 1.47 -18.03
CA ALA A 57 14.69 2.31 -19.21
C ALA A 57 14.08 1.48 -20.35
N ASN A 58 13.15 2.08 -21.10
CA ASN A 58 12.49 1.47 -22.26
C ASN A 58 11.78 0.13 -21.98
N THR A 59 11.30 -0.09 -20.75
CA THR A 59 10.64 -1.34 -20.34
C THR A 59 9.18 -1.13 -19.91
N GLU A 60 8.29 -1.97 -20.43
CA GLU A 60 6.91 -2.09 -20.01
C GLU A 60 6.69 -3.39 -19.24
N TYR A 61 5.85 -3.33 -18.21
CA TYR A 61 5.57 -4.44 -17.30
C TYR A 61 4.09 -4.79 -17.38
N SER A 62 3.76 -6.07 -17.57
CA SER A 62 2.37 -6.53 -17.59
C SER A 62 1.68 -6.38 -16.23
N GLU A 63 2.39 -6.78 -15.17
CA GLU A 63 1.92 -6.71 -13.79
C GLU A 63 3.04 -6.21 -12.89
N ILE A 64 2.69 -5.32 -11.98
CA ILE A 64 3.63 -4.72 -11.03
C ILE A 64 3.11 -5.01 -9.63
N GLU A 65 4.00 -5.45 -8.76
CA GLU A 65 3.77 -5.48 -7.31
C GLU A 65 4.77 -4.58 -6.60
N MET A 66 4.44 -4.23 -5.35
CA MET A 66 5.33 -3.42 -4.52
C MET A 66 6.49 -4.28 -4.01
N LEU A 67 7.70 -3.72 -4.04
CA LEU A 67 8.87 -4.36 -3.45
C LEU A 67 8.64 -4.67 -1.94
N PRO A 68 9.02 -5.86 -1.44
CA PRO A 68 8.76 -6.25 -0.04
C PRO A 68 9.34 -5.31 1.02
N SER A 69 10.45 -4.64 0.72
CA SER A 69 11.08 -3.64 1.60
C SER A 69 10.18 -2.41 1.78
N ASP A 70 9.51 -1.95 0.72
CA ASP A 70 8.60 -0.81 0.78
C ASP A 70 7.28 -1.19 1.46
N ALA A 71 6.79 -2.40 1.23
CA ALA A 71 5.68 -2.96 2.00
C ALA A 71 6.00 -2.97 3.50
N THR A 72 7.24 -3.32 3.87
CA THR A 72 7.69 -3.27 5.27
C THR A 72 7.70 -1.84 5.83
N LYS A 73 8.03 -0.82 5.04
CA LYS A 73 7.96 0.59 5.46
C LYS A 73 6.51 1.00 5.76
N ILE A 74 5.56 0.60 4.91
CA ILE A 74 4.13 0.85 5.15
C ILE A 74 3.68 0.22 6.46
N SER A 75 4.06 -1.05 6.72
CA SER A 75 3.75 -1.73 7.98
C SER A 75 4.27 -0.97 9.20
N LYS A 76 5.49 -0.41 9.14
CA LYS A 76 6.05 0.41 10.23
C LYS A 76 5.27 1.70 10.44
N ILE A 77 4.82 2.36 9.37
CA ILE A 77 4.02 3.60 9.46
C ILE A 77 2.64 3.29 10.06
N LEU A 78 2.00 2.19 9.64
CA LEU A 78 0.72 1.76 10.23
C LEU A 78 0.88 1.46 11.72
N TRP A 79 1.97 0.81 12.11
CA TRP A 79 2.27 0.56 13.52
C TRP A 79 2.40 1.86 14.33
N GLN A 80 3.06 2.88 13.78
CA GLN A 80 3.13 4.20 14.41
C GLN A 80 1.75 4.84 14.56
N LYS A 81 0.88 4.72 13.55
CA LYS A 81 -0.50 5.23 13.61
C LYS A 81 -1.35 4.49 14.66
N ILE A 82 -1.14 3.18 14.83
CA ILE A 82 -1.77 2.41 15.91
C ILE A 82 -1.31 2.93 17.27
N TRP A 83 0.00 3.11 17.44
CA TRP A 83 0.57 3.65 18.68
C TRP A 83 0.02 5.03 19.03
N ASN A 84 -0.16 5.88 18.02
CA ASN A 84 -0.73 7.22 18.15
C ASN A 84 -2.26 7.24 18.36
N LYS A 85 -2.92 6.07 18.38
CA LYS A 85 -4.37 5.94 18.49
C LYS A 85 -5.13 6.64 17.35
N GLU A 86 -4.59 6.61 16.13
CA GLU A 86 -5.26 7.11 14.93
C GLU A 86 -6.11 6.02 14.26
N ILE A 87 -5.63 4.77 14.30
CA ILE A 87 -6.31 3.58 13.80
C ILE A 87 -6.08 2.40 14.75
N PHE A 88 -6.95 1.39 14.71
CA PHE A 88 -6.74 0.11 15.41
C PHE A 88 -7.06 -1.07 14.51
N ILE A 89 -6.55 -2.25 14.85
CA ILE A 89 -6.85 -3.50 14.13
C ILE A 89 -8.27 -3.94 14.51
N ASP A 90 -9.13 -4.12 13.50
CA ASP A 90 -10.47 -4.66 13.70
C ASP A 90 -10.41 -6.18 13.81
N PHE A 91 -10.43 -6.69 15.03
CA PHE A 91 -10.44 -8.13 15.32
C PHE A 91 -11.81 -8.79 15.07
N ASN A 92 -12.90 -8.00 15.00
CA ASN A 92 -14.25 -8.51 14.79
C ASN A 92 -14.50 -8.83 13.31
N LYS A 93 -13.92 -8.04 12.40
CA LYS A 93 -13.95 -8.35 10.98
C LYS A 93 -13.00 -9.50 10.67
N ASN A 94 -13.59 -10.67 10.54
CA ASN A 94 -12.92 -11.89 10.15
C ASN A 94 -12.18 -11.69 8.79
N PRO A 95 -10.91 -12.10 8.64
CA PRO A 95 -10.19 -12.09 7.36
C PRO A 95 -10.89 -12.83 6.21
N TYR A 96 -11.90 -13.66 6.49
CA TYR A 96 -12.77 -14.30 5.48
C TYR A 96 -13.99 -13.45 5.05
N SER A 97 -14.27 -12.32 5.71
CA SER A 97 -15.37 -11.39 5.39
C SER A 97 -14.94 -10.21 4.52
N SER A 98 -13.64 -10.09 4.24
CA SER A 98 -13.10 -9.06 3.36
C SER A 98 -13.01 -9.58 1.93
N ASN A 99 -13.11 -8.71 0.92
CA ASN A 99 -12.93 -9.06 -0.50
C ASN A 99 -11.53 -9.63 -0.82
N TYR A 100 -10.61 -9.64 0.16
CA TYR A 100 -9.33 -10.30 0.10
C TYR A 100 -9.21 -11.30 1.26
N PRO A 101 -9.28 -12.63 1.02
CA PRO A 101 -9.03 -13.58 2.09
C PRO A 101 -7.67 -13.31 2.73
N ASN A 102 -7.61 -13.34 4.07
CA ASN A 102 -6.41 -13.08 4.87
C ASN A 102 -5.85 -11.65 4.79
N ASP A 103 -6.68 -10.63 4.60
CA ASP A 103 -6.25 -9.23 4.69
C ASP A 103 -6.46 -8.65 6.10
N THR A 104 -5.51 -7.84 6.56
CA THR A 104 -5.64 -7.14 7.85
C THR A 104 -6.49 -5.89 7.65
N ILE A 105 -7.50 -5.72 8.50
CA ILE A 105 -8.40 -4.57 8.46
C ILE A 105 -8.10 -3.65 9.64
N PHE A 106 -7.96 -2.37 9.34
CA PHE A 106 -7.81 -1.29 10.30
C PHE A 106 -9.06 -0.42 10.28
N VAL A 107 -9.43 0.14 11.43
CA VAL A 107 -10.55 1.07 11.58
C VAL A 107 -10.04 2.32 12.28
N LYS A 108 -10.58 3.49 11.91
CA LYS A 108 -10.27 4.76 12.57
C LYS A 108 -10.82 4.76 14.00
N TYR A 109 -10.10 5.39 14.93
CA TYR A 109 -10.64 5.66 16.27
C TYR A 109 -11.85 6.58 16.22
#